data_AF-A0A7S2PZ81-F1
#
_entry.id   AF-A0A7S2PZ81-F1
#
_cell.length_a   1.000
_cell.length_b   1.000
_cell.length_c   1.000
_cell.angle_alpha   90.00
_cell.angle_beta   90.00
_cell.angle_gamma   90.00
#
_symmetry.space_group_name_H-M   'P 1'
#
loop_
_entity.id
_entity.type
_entity.pdbx_description
1 polymer ?
#
loop_
_entity_poly.entity_id
_entity_poly.type
_entity_poly.pdbx_seq_one_letter_code
_entity_poly.pdbx_strand_id
1 'polypeptide(L)'
;MIHDANMMSPTATAATPLASNSSGGRKKQRRFTSRKQSQTQTAATSAIHFSAADASNVPLTSTKPFLALVTLLALALTIQFAIVFSWHHKRHDVHVLGIHNNGNVVPQLPLDENVGDLIYVPNNNNNNDSGDLSHLEPHIPHMPPIINVHRIPDPMKLKEETLSGHKPTVAGVAIIISEFLTDLHRSNEGLAMKAKATGVSRDEVHQAFVHLAKQHLLPFEEQYTYAKRPIFPIRKDDSIFISLASFRDHLLSDTLKGAFDQAKYPEKLYVGAIVQNCFGLKPYEGEEGVQCRTGAQVVGKNKQGRDTTKVSDAPPDRNGIEEFCNSPQHKQYCDNGQVRV
;
A
#
# COMPACT_ATOMS: atom_id res chain seq x y z
N MET A 1 22.94 -31.88 -49.98
CA MET A 1 23.00 -31.97 -51.46
C MET A 1 21.57 -32.14 -51.97
N ILE A 2 21.10 -31.16 -52.73
CA ILE A 2 20.01 -31.15 -53.73
C ILE A 2 18.70 -31.90 -53.40
N HIS A 3 17.58 -31.17 -53.22
CA HIS A 3 16.49 -31.11 -54.22
C HIS A 3 15.32 -30.20 -53.80
N ASP A 4 14.88 -29.39 -54.76
CA ASP A 4 13.60 -28.67 -54.81
C ASP A 4 12.38 -29.60 -54.70
N ALA A 5 11.28 -29.09 -54.14
CA ALA A 5 9.93 -29.45 -54.56
C ALA A 5 8.89 -28.39 -54.17
N ASN A 6 8.22 -27.84 -55.18
CA ASN A 6 6.91 -27.19 -55.13
C ASN A 6 5.85 -28.09 -54.47
N MET A 7 4.84 -27.51 -53.79
CA MET A 7 3.43 -27.63 -54.21
C MET A 7 2.42 -27.00 -53.21
N MET A 8 1.53 -26.21 -53.83
CA MET A 8 0.07 -26.11 -53.61
C MET A 8 -0.50 -25.52 -52.30
N SER A 9 -1.08 -24.33 -52.46
CA SER A 9 -2.16 -23.77 -51.63
C SER A 9 -3.49 -24.47 -51.87
N PRO A 10 -4.38 -24.51 -50.85
CA PRO A 10 -5.81 -24.66 -51.08
C PRO A 10 -6.59 -23.36 -50.78
N THR A 11 -7.37 -22.97 -51.76
CA THR A 11 -8.57 -22.11 -51.70
C THR A 11 -9.64 -22.71 -50.80
N ALA A 12 -10.27 -21.89 -49.95
CA ALA A 12 -11.56 -22.21 -49.32
C ALA A 12 -12.44 -20.95 -49.17
N THR A 13 -13.36 -20.84 -50.13
CA THR A 13 -14.80 -20.55 -50.02
C THR A 13 -15.32 -19.54 -48.99
N ALA A 14 -15.87 -18.45 -49.53
CA ALA A 14 -16.75 -17.50 -48.87
C ALA A 14 -18.12 -18.13 -48.52
N ALA A 15 -18.64 -17.81 -47.33
CA ALA A 15 -20.00 -18.10 -46.92
C ALA A 15 -20.68 -16.82 -46.40
N THR A 16 -21.79 -16.49 -47.06
CA THR A 16 -22.75 -15.41 -46.76
C THR A 16 -23.45 -15.64 -45.42
N PRO A 17 -23.70 -14.61 -44.59
CA PRO A 17 -24.69 -14.70 -43.53
C PRO A 17 -26.04 -14.14 -43.98
N LEU A 18 -27.06 -14.99 -43.80
CA LEU A 18 -28.48 -14.66 -43.90
C LEU A 18 -28.91 -13.61 -42.86
N ALA A 19 -29.81 -12.74 -43.32
CA ALA A 19 -30.61 -11.86 -42.49
C ALA A 19 -31.44 -12.66 -41.46
N SER A 20 -31.47 -12.18 -40.21
CA SER A 20 -32.45 -12.62 -39.21
C SER A 20 -33.10 -11.43 -38.53
N ASN A 21 -34.41 -11.57 -38.35
CA ASN A 21 -35.40 -10.53 -38.03
C ASN A 21 -35.22 -9.91 -36.65
N SER A 22 -35.29 -8.58 -36.60
CA SER A 22 -35.50 -7.80 -35.38
C SER A 22 -37.00 -7.74 -35.03
N SER A 23 -37.42 -8.50 -34.02
CA SER A 23 -38.70 -8.24 -33.34
C SER A 23 -38.60 -8.69 -31.88
N GLY A 24 -38.51 -7.73 -30.95
CA GLY A 24 -38.36 -8.05 -29.53
C GLY A 24 -38.34 -6.82 -28.64
N GLY A 25 -39.34 -5.95 -28.80
CA GLY A 25 -39.54 -4.79 -27.94
C GLY A 25 -39.95 -5.17 -26.51
N ARG A 26 -39.56 -4.30 -25.58
CA ARG A 26 -40.20 -4.02 -24.28
C ARG A 26 -40.29 -5.20 -23.29
N LYS A 27 -39.33 -5.28 -22.35
CA LYS A 27 -39.54 -5.66 -20.93
C LYS A 27 -38.23 -5.63 -20.15
N LYS A 28 -37.72 -4.44 -19.80
CA LYS A 28 -36.71 -4.31 -18.73
C LYS A 28 -36.58 -2.88 -18.20
N GLN A 29 -37.70 -2.32 -17.74
CA GLN A 29 -37.71 -1.02 -17.07
C GLN A 29 -38.82 -1.01 -16.03
N ARG A 30 -38.66 -1.81 -14.96
CA ARG A 30 -39.53 -1.82 -13.76
C ARG A 30 -38.97 -2.70 -12.64
N ARG A 31 -37.72 -2.45 -12.19
CA ARG A 31 -37.21 -2.97 -10.91
C ARG A 31 -36.12 -2.04 -10.34
N PHE A 32 -36.47 -0.78 -10.08
CA PHE A 32 -35.58 0.13 -9.34
C PHE A 32 -36.36 1.25 -8.61
N THR A 33 -37.49 0.93 -7.99
CA THR A 33 -38.26 1.90 -7.17
C THR A 33 -38.98 1.30 -5.95
N SER A 34 -38.48 0.21 -5.34
CA SER A 34 -39.12 -0.40 -4.15
C SER A 34 -38.17 -0.73 -2.99
N ARG A 35 -37.14 0.10 -2.76
CA ARG A 35 -36.20 -0.09 -1.63
C ARG A 35 -35.93 1.17 -0.79
N LYS A 36 -36.81 2.17 -0.84
CA LYS A 36 -36.65 3.42 -0.08
C LYS A 36 -37.82 3.79 0.84
N GLN A 37 -38.64 2.81 1.23
CA GLN A 37 -39.82 3.04 2.08
C GLN A 37 -40.04 1.97 3.18
N SER A 38 -38.98 1.27 3.61
CA SER A 38 -39.08 0.23 4.67
C SER A 38 -38.19 0.50 5.88
N GLN A 39 -37.79 1.74 6.14
CA GLN A 39 -36.91 2.07 7.28
C GLN A 39 -37.44 3.20 8.16
N THR A 40 -38.75 3.40 8.18
CA THR A 40 -39.38 4.40 9.04
C THR A 40 -40.78 3.94 9.45
N GLN A 41 -40.87 2.81 10.16
CA GLN A 41 -42.06 2.41 10.94
C GLN A 41 -41.77 1.08 11.66
N THR A 42 -41.15 1.19 12.84
CA THR A 42 -41.29 0.19 13.93
C THR A 42 -40.97 0.89 15.23
N ALA A 43 -41.83 1.85 15.58
CA ALA A 43 -42.04 2.27 16.95
C ALA A 43 -43.52 2.00 17.27
N ALA A 44 -43.73 1.42 18.45
CA ALA A 44 -45.00 1.17 19.12
C ALA A 44 -45.75 -0.14 18.81
N THR A 45 -46.20 -0.73 19.93
CA THR A 45 -47.32 -1.66 20.12
C THR A 45 -47.14 -3.13 19.75
N SER A 46 -46.76 -3.93 20.74
CA SER A 46 -47.38 -5.23 21.01
C SER A 46 -47.27 -5.54 22.50
N ALA A 47 -48.35 -5.26 23.22
CA ALA A 47 -48.59 -5.73 24.57
C ALA A 47 -49.07 -7.18 24.49
N ILE A 48 -48.39 -8.10 25.18
CA ILE A 48 -48.88 -9.45 25.43
C ILE A 48 -48.96 -9.64 26.93
N HIS A 49 -50.20 -9.81 27.39
CA HIS A 49 -50.58 -10.32 28.70
C HIS A 49 -49.88 -11.66 28.97
N PHE A 50 -49.12 -11.75 30.06
CA PHE A 50 -48.87 -13.02 30.73
C PHE A 50 -49.28 -12.91 32.20
N SER A 51 -50.18 -13.81 32.57
CA SER A 51 -50.85 -13.89 33.85
C SER A 51 -49.91 -14.39 34.93
N ALA A 52 -49.98 -13.77 36.11
CA ALA A 52 -49.33 -14.21 37.32
C ALA A 52 -50.00 -15.50 37.82
N ALA A 53 -49.18 -16.53 38.07
CA ALA A 53 -49.51 -17.66 38.90
C ALA A 53 -48.27 -18.05 39.71
N ASP A 54 -48.52 -18.30 40.99
CA ASP A 54 -47.59 -18.64 42.06
C ASP A 54 -46.41 -19.54 41.65
N ALA A 55 -45.20 -19.02 41.89
CA ALA A 55 -44.02 -19.84 42.12
C ALA A 55 -43.15 -19.17 43.18
N SER A 56 -43.47 -19.50 44.43
CA SER A 56 -42.52 -19.77 45.52
C SER A 56 -41.22 -18.95 45.57
N ASN A 57 -41.21 -18.04 46.54
CA ASN A 57 -40.06 -17.55 47.31
C ASN A 57 -38.81 -18.45 47.23
N VAL A 58 -37.88 -18.10 46.36
CA VAL A 58 -36.46 -18.41 46.54
C VAL A 58 -35.75 -17.05 46.55
N PRO A 59 -35.12 -16.63 47.66
CA PRO A 59 -34.36 -15.39 47.66
C PRO A 59 -33.18 -15.57 46.71
N LEU A 60 -33.23 -14.89 45.56
CA LEU A 60 -32.08 -14.74 44.68
C LEU A 60 -31.00 -14.01 45.47
N THR A 61 -30.12 -14.83 46.00
CA THR A 61 -28.96 -14.49 46.80
C THR A 61 -28.09 -13.53 46.01
N SER A 62 -27.97 -12.33 46.56
CA SER A 62 -26.85 -11.39 46.40
C SER A 62 -26.26 -11.31 44.98
N THR A 63 -26.78 -10.39 44.16
CA THR A 63 -26.11 -9.93 42.93
C THR A 63 -24.82 -9.13 43.22
N LYS A 64 -24.59 -8.76 44.49
CA LYS A 64 -23.43 -8.00 44.95
C LYS A 64 -22.08 -8.72 44.72
N PRO A 65 -21.88 -10.01 45.05
CA PRO A 65 -20.64 -10.73 44.74
C PRO A 65 -20.36 -10.84 43.23
N PHE A 66 -21.39 -11.02 42.40
CA PHE A 66 -21.19 -11.07 40.94
C PHE A 66 -20.76 -9.70 40.39
N LEU A 67 -21.44 -8.62 40.80
CA LEU A 67 -21.04 -7.26 40.46
C LEU A 67 -19.61 -6.96 40.95
N ALA A 68 -19.28 -7.31 42.20
CA ALA A 68 -17.94 -7.12 42.74
C ALA A 68 -16.86 -7.87 41.94
N LEU A 69 -17.14 -9.09 41.51
CA LEU A 69 -16.24 -9.87 40.64
C LEU A 69 -16.02 -9.18 39.30
N VAL A 70 -17.09 -8.72 38.65
CA VAL A 70 -17.01 -8.00 37.36
C VAL A 70 -16.22 -6.71 37.50
N THR A 71 -16.42 -5.94 38.56
CA THR A 71 -15.67 -4.70 38.81
C THR A 71 -14.18 -4.99 39.07
N LEU A 72 -13.85 -6.04 39.82
CA LEU A 72 -12.46 -6.46 40.05
C LEU A 72 -11.79 -6.92 38.75
N LEU A 73 -12.50 -7.65 37.89
CA LEU A 73 -11.99 -8.07 36.59
C LEU A 73 -11.70 -6.87 35.68
N ALA A 74 -12.62 -5.90 35.61
CA ALA A 74 -12.44 -4.69 34.83
C ALA A 74 -11.25 -3.85 35.34
N LEU A 75 -11.08 -3.73 36.66
CA LEU A 75 -9.95 -3.05 37.28
C LEU A 75 -8.63 -3.76 36.95
N ALA A 76 -8.58 -5.09 37.05
CA ALA A 76 -7.39 -5.88 36.73
C ALA A 76 -6.96 -5.73 35.27
N LEU A 77 -7.92 -5.76 34.33
CA LEU A 77 -7.66 -5.53 32.91
C LEU A 77 -7.16 -4.11 32.63
N THR A 78 -7.72 -3.11 33.32
CA THR A 78 -7.29 -1.71 33.20
C THR A 78 -5.85 -1.53 33.71
N ILE A 79 -5.50 -2.15 34.83
CA ILE A 79 -4.13 -2.14 35.37
C ILE A 79 -3.16 -2.84 34.43
N GLN A 80 -3.51 -4.03 33.92
CA GLN A 80 -2.69 -4.74 32.94
C GLN A 80 -2.45 -3.89 31.68
N PHE A 81 -3.50 -3.27 31.14
CA PHE A 81 -3.39 -2.37 29.99
C PHE A 81 -2.44 -1.20 30.30
N ALA A 82 -2.61 -0.54 31.44
CA ALA A 82 -1.74 0.58 31.83
C ALA A 82 -0.27 0.16 31.99
N ILE A 83 0.02 -1.01 32.55
CA ILE A 83 1.38 -1.54 32.71
C ILE A 83 2.01 -1.83 31.34
N VAL A 84 1.31 -2.57 30.48
CA VAL A 84 1.82 -2.94 29.15
C VAL A 84 2.01 -1.70 28.28
N PHE A 85 1.04 -0.79 28.27
CA PHE A 85 1.09 0.44 27.50
C PHE A 85 2.20 1.38 27.99
N SER A 86 2.36 1.55 29.31
CA SER A 86 3.46 2.35 29.88
C SER A 86 4.83 1.74 29.61
N TRP A 87 4.96 0.42 29.68
CA TRP A 87 6.20 -0.28 29.35
C TRP A 87 6.57 -0.13 27.86
N HIS A 88 5.57 -0.26 26.97
CA HIS A 88 5.76 -0.10 25.53
C HIS A 88 6.15 1.34 25.16
N HIS A 89 5.48 2.35 25.72
CA HIS A 89 5.84 3.76 25.52
C HIS A 89 7.23 4.08 26.05
N LYS A 90 7.58 3.63 27.27
CA LYS A 90 8.91 3.86 27.84
C LYS A 90 10.01 3.21 26.99
N ARG A 91 9.76 2.05 26.38
CA ARG A 91 10.70 1.38 25.48
C ARG A 91 10.84 2.11 24.14
N HIS A 92 9.73 2.62 23.59
CA HIS A 92 9.76 3.44 22.38
C HIS A 92 10.49 4.77 22.61
N ASP A 93 10.24 5.46 23.73
CA ASP A 93 10.89 6.74 24.04
C ASP A 93 12.39 6.58 24.25
N VAL A 94 12.85 5.51 24.91
CA VAL A 94 14.29 5.24 25.07
C VAL A 94 14.97 5.01 23.71
N HIS A 95 14.30 4.32 22.79
CA HIS A 95 14.89 3.89 21.52
C HIS A 95 14.76 4.94 20.41
N VAL A 96 13.73 5.79 20.45
CA VAL A 96 13.44 6.83 19.45
C VAL A 96 13.96 8.20 19.88
N LEU A 97 13.90 8.52 21.17
CA LEU A 97 14.25 9.86 21.67
C LEU A 97 15.65 9.93 22.28
N GLY A 98 16.31 8.80 22.56
CA GLY A 98 17.65 8.76 23.16
C GLY A 98 17.71 9.55 24.47
N ILE A 99 17.56 8.89 25.62
CA ILE A 99 17.49 9.61 26.90
C ILE A 99 18.75 10.47 27.13
N HIS A 100 18.58 11.79 27.07
CA HIS A 100 19.44 12.79 27.67
C HIS A 100 19.24 12.77 29.19
N ASN A 101 20.02 11.94 29.90
CA ASN A 101 20.10 12.02 31.35
C ASN A 101 21.26 12.95 31.73
N ASN A 102 20.91 14.14 32.23
CA ASN A 102 21.70 15.03 33.07
C ASN A 102 23.23 14.93 32.94
N GLY A 103 23.78 15.72 32.03
CA GLY A 103 25.03 16.46 32.24
C GLY A 103 26.35 15.69 32.28
N ASN A 104 26.38 14.37 32.17
CA ASN A 104 27.63 13.61 32.07
C ASN A 104 27.62 12.74 30.82
N VAL A 105 28.46 13.14 29.86
CA VAL A 105 28.88 12.32 28.73
C VAL A 105 29.60 11.11 29.31
N VAL A 106 28.93 9.95 29.35
CA VAL A 106 29.62 8.67 29.49
C VAL A 106 30.12 8.31 28.09
N PRO A 107 31.44 8.26 27.84
CA PRO A 107 31.93 7.72 26.59
C PRO A 107 31.52 6.26 26.52
N GLN A 108 30.87 5.87 25.42
CA GLN A 108 30.70 4.47 25.10
C GLN A 108 32.10 3.82 25.00
N LEU A 109 32.27 2.71 25.73
CA LEU A 109 33.41 1.81 25.63
C LEU A 109 33.56 1.28 24.19
N PRO A 110 34.79 0.92 23.79
CA PRO A 110 35.17 0.77 22.40
C PRO A 110 34.56 -0.51 21.81
N LEU A 111 33.85 -0.36 20.71
CA LEU A 111 33.58 -1.44 19.76
C LEU A 111 34.59 -1.30 18.63
N ASP A 112 35.50 -2.27 18.59
CA ASP A 112 36.43 -2.66 17.53
C ASP A 112 36.87 -1.60 16.51
N GLU A 113 38.16 -1.26 16.60
CA GLU A 113 38.95 -0.64 15.54
C GLU A 113 38.90 -1.51 14.27
N ASN A 114 38.15 -1.07 13.26
CA ASN A 114 38.56 -1.02 11.84
C ASN A 114 37.32 -0.85 10.92
N VAL A 115 36.66 0.30 10.99
CA VAL A 115 35.90 0.83 9.84
C VAL A 115 36.10 2.35 9.84
N GLY A 116 36.64 2.89 8.75
CA GLY A 116 36.95 4.32 8.64
C GLY A 116 35.71 5.19 8.69
N ASP A 117 35.57 5.96 9.76
CA ASP A 117 34.53 6.98 9.92
C ASP A 117 34.87 8.23 9.10
N LEU A 118 34.02 8.51 8.10
CA LEU A 118 33.82 9.83 7.54
C LEU A 118 32.98 10.64 8.53
N ILE A 119 33.66 11.44 9.36
CA ILE A 119 33.03 12.41 10.27
C ILE A 119 32.40 13.53 9.42
N TYR A 120 31.07 13.57 9.37
CA TYR A 120 30.33 14.72 8.86
C TYR A 120 30.26 15.80 9.96
N VAL A 121 30.94 16.93 9.72
CA VAL A 121 30.86 18.13 10.56
C VAL A 121 29.89 19.10 9.87
N PRO A 122 28.75 19.47 10.48
CA PRO A 122 27.89 20.49 9.90
C PRO A 122 28.52 21.86 10.11
N ASN A 123 29.06 22.43 9.04
CA ASN A 123 29.57 23.80 9.06
C ASN A 123 28.40 24.76 8.85
N ASN A 124 27.97 25.40 9.93
CA ASN A 124 26.90 26.39 9.91
C ASN A 124 27.52 27.79 9.93
N ASN A 125 27.60 28.44 8.78
CA ASN A 125 27.91 29.87 8.68
C ASN A 125 27.10 30.50 7.56
N ASN A 126 26.08 31.27 7.98
CA ASN A 126 25.47 32.44 7.35
C ASN A 126 25.73 32.65 5.85
N ASN A 127 24.67 32.54 5.05
CA ASN A 127 24.33 33.58 4.07
C ASN A 127 22.85 33.47 3.65
N ASN A 128 22.28 34.63 3.35
CA ASN A 128 20.91 34.86 2.91
C ASN A 128 20.62 34.21 1.55
N ASP A 129 20.52 32.88 1.50
CA ASP A 129 20.16 32.17 0.30
C ASP A 129 18.68 31.80 0.30
N SER A 130 18.02 32.17 -0.78
CA SER A 130 16.76 31.62 -1.30
C SER A 130 16.80 30.08 -1.55
N GLY A 131 17.73 29.37 -0.90
CA GLY A 131 17.89 27.91 -0.90
C GLY A 131 16.98 27.18 0.08
N ASP A 132 16.19 27.88 0.90
CA ASP A 132 15.23 27.23 1.82
C ASP A 132 13.98 26.68 1.11
N LEU A 133 13.95 26.64 -0.23
CA LEU A 133 12.92 25.94 -1.00
C LEU A 133 13.51 24.92 -2.00
N SER A 134 14.84 24.78 -2.10
CA SER A 134 15.45 23.76 -2.97
C SER A 134 15.10 22.33 -2.50
N HIS A 135 14.77 22.16 -1.22
CA HIS A 135 14.25 20.92 -0.67
C HIS A 135 12.74 20.69 -0.92
N LEU A 136 12.02 21.70 -1.44
CA LEU A 136 10.59 21.62 -1.78
C LEU A 136 10.34 21.40 -3.27
N GLU A 137 11.38 21.42 -4.11
CA GLU A 137 11.30 20.75 -5.40
C GLU A 137 11.48 19.25 -5.11
N PRO A 138 10.42 18.43 -5.14
CA PRO A 138 10.62 17.01 -5.07
C PRO A 138 11.46 16.64 -6.29
N HIS A 139 12.76 16.41 -6.08
CA HIS A 139 13.49 15.47 -6.90
C HIS A 139 12.80 14.14 -6.66
N ILE A 140 11.71 13.91 -7.40
CA ILE A 140 11.12 12.59 -7.54
C ILE A 140 12.29 11.80 -8.09
N PRO A 141 12.91 10.89 -7.30
CA PRO A 141 13.98 10.07 -7.83
C PRO A 141 13.41 9.47 -9.10
N HIS A 142 14.16 9.54 -10.22
CA HIS A 142 13.80 8.80 -11.42
C HIS A 142 13.38 7.43 -10.93
N MET A 143 12.08 7.10 -11.08
CA MET A 143 11.55 5.89 -10.48
C MET A 143 12.53 4.78 -10.86
N PRO A 144 13.03 3.99 -9.89
CA PRO A 144 13.93 2.89 -10.22
C PRO A 144 13.31 2.18 -11.42
N PRO A 145 14.07 1.83 -12.45
CA PRO A 145 13.48 1.38 -13.71
C PRO A 145 12.74 0.07 -13.42
N ILE A 146 11.45 0.16 -13.09
CA ILE A 146 10.52 -0.95 -12.91
C ILE A 146 10.19 -1.42 -14.34
N ILE A 147 11.23 -1.73 -15.11
CA ILE A 147 11.28 -1.87 -16.57
C ILE A 147 11.44 -0.50 -17.26
N ASN A 148 12.59 -0.32 -17.93
CA ASN A 148 12.77 0.79 -18.88
C ASN A 148 11.85 0.53 -20.09
N VAL A 149 10.61 1.02 -20.00
CA VAL A 149 9.58 0.78 -21.01
C VAL A 149 9.98 1.28 -22.40
N HIS A 150 10.89 2.26 -22.49
CA HIS A 150 11.41 2.78 -23.76
C HIS A 150 12.26 1.77 -24.52
N ARG A 151 12.78 0.73 -23.85
CA ARG A 151 13.56 -0.34 -24.48
C ARG A 151 12.74 -1.59 -24.78
N ILE A 152 11.46 -1.62 -24.44
CA ILE A 152 10.59 -2.76 -24.75
C ILE A 152 10.27 -2.73 -26.25
N PRO A 153 10.53 -3.82 -27.00
CA PRO A 153 10.14 -3.90 -28.40
C PRO A 153 8.62 -3.93 -28.55
N ASP A 154 8.12 -3.26 -29.58
CA ASP A 154 6.69 -3.21 -29.94
C ASP A 154 5.74 -2.85 -28.78
N PRO A 155 5.97 -1.72 -28.06
CA PRO A 155 5.21 -1.40 -26.86
C PRO A 155 3.70 -1.24 -27.12
N MET A 156 3.34 -0.73 -28.29
CA MET A 156 1.94 -0.58 -28.69
C MET A 156 1.22 -1.92 -28.83
N LYS A 157 1.88 -2.92 -29.42
CA LYS A 157 1.33 -4.27 -29.57
C LYS A 157 1.15 -4.93 -28.22
N LEU A 158 2.15 -4.86 -27.34
CA LEU A 158 2.07 -5.46 -26.00
C LEU A 158 0.98 -4.81 -25.14
N LYS A 159 0.79 -3.49 -25.28
CA LYS A 159 -0.30 -2.75 -24.64
C LYS A 159 -1.66 -3.21 -25.18
N GLU A 160 -1.82 -3.32 -26.49
CA GLU A 160 -3.07 -3.78 -27.13
C GLU A 160 -3.41 -5.24 -26.76
N GLU A 161 -2.44 -6.14 -26.80
CA GLU A 161 -2.59 -7.54 -26.39
C GLU A 161 -3.01 -7.64 -24.90
N THR A 162 -2.52 -6.74 -24.06
CA THR A 162 -2.88 -6.64 -22.65
C THR A 162 -4.28 -6.03 -22.46
N LEU A 163 -4.61 -4.92 -23.11
CA LEU A 163 -5.93 -4.30 -22.96
C LEU A 163 -7.06 -5.14 -23.58
N SER A 164 -6.78 -5.93 -24.61
CA SER A 164 -7.76 -6.84 -25.21
C SER A 164 -7.96 -8.13 -24.42
N GLY A 165 -7.06 -8.44 -23.48
CA GLY A 165 -7.04 -9.66 -22.70
C GLY A 165 -6.76 -10.95 -23.45
N HIS A 166 -6.27 -10.88 -24.69
CA HIS A 166 -5.85 -12.08 -25.44
C HIS A 166 -4.54 -12.64 -24.91
N LYS A 167 -3.56 -11.75 -24.65
CA LYS A 167 -2.21 -12.13 -24.23
C LYS A 167 -1.62 -11.08 -23.28
N PRO A 168 -2.17 -10.93 -22.06
CA PRO A 168 -1.56 -10.08 -21.05
C PRO A 168 -0.09 -10.40 -20.86
N THR A 169 0.73 -9.35 -20.79
CA THR A 169 2.13 -9.46 -20.43
C THR A 169 2.47 -8.47 -19.32
N VAL A 170 3.45 -8.81 -18.48
CA VAL A 170 3.99 -7.87 -17.49
C VAL A 170 4.52 -6.60 -18.16
N ALA A 171 5.13 -6.73 -19.35
CA ALA A 171 5.57 -5.61 -20.17
C ALA A 171 4.42 -4.69 -20.58
N GLY A 172 3.30 -5.23 -21.06
CA GLY A 172 2.13 -4.44 -21.41
C GLY A 172 1.50 -3.73 -20.21
N VAL A 173 1.44 -4.38 -19.04
CA VAL A 173 1.02 -3.75 -17.78
C VAL A 173 1.95 -2.60 -17.40
N ALA A 174 3.26 -2.82 -17.47
CA ALA A 174 4.26 -1.79 -17.15
C ALA A 174 4.15 -0.58 -18.09
N ILE A 175 3.90 -0.80 -19.39
CA ILE A 175 3.67 0.28 -20.37
C ILE A 175 2.44 1.11 -19.99
N ILE A 176 1.31 0.47 -19.68
CA ILE A 176 0.07 1.16 -19.27
C ILE A 176 0.31 2.04 -18.03
N ILE A 177 0.97 1.47 -17.01
CA ILE A 177 1.29 2.20 -15.77
C ILE A 177 2.28 3.34 -16.05
N SER A 178 3.30 3.10 -16.86
CA SER A 178 4.30 4.11 -17.19
C SER A 178 3.69 5.30 -17.93
N GLU A 179 2.78 5.07 -18.88
CA GLU A 179 2.06 6.16 -19.55
C GLU A 179 1.21 6.97 -18.56
N PHE A 180 0.44 6.30 -17.70
CA PHE A 180 -0.34 6.95 -16.66
C PHE A 180 0.52 7.83 -15.76
N LEU A 181 1.66 7.30 -15.27
CA LEU A 181 2.56 8.04 -14.39
C LEU A 181 3.26 9.20 -15.12
N THR A 182 3.59 9.02 -16.40
CA THR A 182 4.17 10.11 -17.23
C THR A 182 3.18 11.26 -17.37
N ASP A 183 1.92 10.97 -17.70
CA ASP A 183 0.91 12.01 -17.89
C ASP A 183 0.46 12.62 -16.56
N LEU A 184 0.46 11.83 -15.47
CA LEU A 184 0.22 12.34 -14.12
C LEU A 184 1.32 13.31 -13.68
N HIS A 185 2.57 13.00 -13.98
CA HIS A 185 3.70 13.88 -13.69
C HIS A 185 3.56 15.21 -14.43
N ARG A 186 3.35 15.19 -15.75
CA ARG A 186 3.11 16.40 -16.56
C ARG A 186 1.91 17.20 -16.07
N SER A 187 0.82 16.53 -15.69
CA SER A 187 -0.36 17.18 -15.12
C SER A 187 -0.03 17.88 -13.81
N ASN A 188 0.74 17.25 -12.92
CA ASN A 188 1.16 17.83 -11.65
C ASN A 188 2.10 19.01 -11.84
N GLU A 189 3.04 18.96 -12.79
CA GLU A 189 3.89 20.10 -13.15
C GLU A 189 3.03 21.29 -13.61
N GLY A 190 2.07 21.06 -14.52
CA GLY A 190 1.17 22.09 -15.00
C GLY A 190 0.33 22.71 -13.87
N LEU A 191 -0.17 21.88 -12.94
CA LEU A 191 -0.90 22.34 -11.76
C LEU A 191 0.00 23.12 -10.79
N ALA A 192 1.26 22.70 -10.59
CA ALA A 192 2.21 23.42 -9.75
C ALA A 192 2.54 24.81 -10.32
N MET A 193 2.76 24.91 -11.64
CA MET A 193 2.96 26.19 -12.32
C MET A 193 1.73 27.10 -12.18
N LYS A 194 0.53 26.53 -12.38
CA LYS A 194 -0.74 27.25 -12.16
C LYS A 194 -0.91 27.69 -10.71
N ALA A 195 -0.52 26.86 -9.74
CA ALA A 195 -0.65 27.15 -8.32
C ALA A 195 0.16 28.38 -7.91
N LYS A 196 1.36 28.56 -8.49
CA LYS A 196 2.19 29.76 -8.29
C LYS A 196 1.52 31.04 -8.83
N ALA A 197 0.75 30.92 -9.92
CA ALA A 197 0.12 32.07 -10.58
C ALA A 197 -1.25 32.44 -9.98
N THR A 198 -2.12 31.47 -9.79
CA THR A 198 -3.54 31.69 -9.45
C THR A 198 -4.03 30.86 -8.26
N GLY A 199 -3.18 30.01 -7.70
CA GLY A 199 -3.61 28.94 -6.80
C GLY A 199 -4.23 27.76 -7.56
N VAL A 200 -4.23 26.60 -6.91
CA VAL A 200 -4.90 25.37 -7.38
C VAL A 200 -5.66 24.78 -6.20
N SER A 201 -6.93 24.44 -6.43
CA SER A 201 -7.75 23.78 -5.42
C SER A 201 -7.45 22.28 -5.32
N ARG A 202 -7.72 21.69 -4.16
CA ARG A 202 -7.64 20.23 -3.96
C ARG A 202 -8.50 19.48 -4.97
N ASP A 203 -9.68 20.01 -5.30
CA ASP A 203 -10.62 19.34 -6.20
C ASP A 203 -10.09 19.34 -7.64
N GLU A 204 -9.38 20.38 -8.08
CA GLU A 204 -8.71 20.38 -9.38
C GLU A 204 -7.62 19.30 -9.48
N VAL A 205 -6.78 19.17 -8.44
CA VAL A 205 -5.74 18.11 -8.39
C VAL A 205 -6.40 16.73 -8.46
N HIS A 206 -7.46 16.52 -7.67
CA HIS A 206 -8.19 15.26 -7.66
C HIS A 206 -8.87 14.95 -9.00
N GLN A 207 -9.50 15.94 -9.64
CA GLN A 207 -10.14 15.74 -10.94
C GLN A 207 -9.12 15.41 -12.04
N ALA A 208 -7.95 16.04 -12.02
CA ALA A 208 -6.87 15.72 -12.95
C ALA A 208 -6.40 14.26 -12.79
N PHE A 209 -6.19 13.81 -11.56
CA PHE A 209 -5.87 12.41 -11.25
C PHE A 209 -6.97 11.46 -11.74
N VAL A 210 -8.24 11.72 -11.39
CA VAL A 210 -9.38 10.88 -11.77
C VAL A 210 -9.53 10.80 -13.29
N HIS A 211 -9.31 11.91 -13.99
CA HIS A 211 -9.37 11.94 -15.45
C HIS A 211 -8.31 11.00 -16.06
N LEU A 212 -7.06 11.10 -15.62
CA LEU A 212 -5.98 10.24 -16.10
C LEU A 212 -6.17 8.77 -15.73
N ALA A 213 -6.65 8.49 -14.51
CA ALA A 213 -6.95 7.12 -14.09
C ALA A 213 -8.03 6.50 -14.98
N LYS A 214 -9.08 7.26 -15.31
CA LYS A 214 -10.12 6.82 -16.26
C LYS A 214 -9.57 6.62 -17.68
N GLN A 215 -8.64 7.45 -18.11
CA GLN A 215 -8.08 7.35 -19.45
C GLN A 215 -7.16 6.13 -19.61
N HIS A 216 -6.25 5.90 -18.65
CA HIS A 216 -5.18 4.90 -18.79
C HIS A 216 -5.47 3.59 -18.06
N LEU A 217 -6.07 3.64 -16.86
CA LEU A 217 -6.21 2.48 -15.99
C LEU A 217 -7.57 1.80 -16.10
N LEU A 218 -8.64 2.56 -16.31
CA LEU A 218 -9.99 2.00 -16.41
C LEU A 218 -10.15 0.95 -17.53
N PRO A 219 -9.59 1.12 -18.76
CA PRO A 219 -9.68 0.08 -19.78
C PRO A 219 -9.06 -1.25 -19.34
N PHE A 220 -7.98 -1.18 -18.56
CA PHE A 220 -7.35 -2.37 -17.97
C PHE A 220 -8.22 -2.98 -16.87
N GLU A 221 -8.79 -2.17 -15.97
CA GLU A 221 -9.71 -2.66 -14.93
C GLU A 221 -10.97 -3.29 -15.51
N GLU A 222 -11.55 -2.72 -16.56
CA GLU A 222 -12.70 -3.27 -17.27
C GLU A 222 -12.44 -4.67 -17.79
N GLN A 223 -11.25 -4.89 -18.35
CA GLN A 223 -10.88 -6.16 -18.95
C GLN A 223 -10.64 -7.28 -17.93
N TYR A 224 -10.13 -6.96 -16.74
CA TYR A 224 -9.68 -7.98 -15.78
C TYR A 224 -10.49 -7.98 -14.48
N THR A 225 -10.69 -6.82 -13.87
CA THR A 225 -11.40 -6.69 -12.60
C THR A 225 -12.91 -6.83 -12.81
N TYR A 226 -13.50 -6.00 -13.67
CA TYR A 226 -14.96 -6.00 -13.87
C TYR A 226 -15.44 -7.22 -14.66
N ALA A 227 -14.62 -7.72 -15.59
CA ALA A 227 -14.89 -8.99 -16.27
C ALA A 227 -14.62 -10.25 -15.43
N LYS A 228 -14.06 -10.09 -14.22
CA LYS A 228 -13.66 -11.19 -13.32
C LYS A 228 -12.72 -12.20 -13.99
N ARG A 229 -11.78 -11.70 -14.80
CA ARG A 229 -10.79 -12.51 -15.51
C ARG A 229 -9.44 -12.32 -14.83
N PRO A 230 -8.75 -13.40 -14.43
CA PRO A 230 -7.41 -13.26 -13.91
C PRO A 230 -6.47 -12.79 -15.04
N ILE A 231 -5.56 -11.87 -14.72
CA ILE A 231 -4.57 -11.35 -15.68
C ILE A 231 -3.61 -12.49 -16.08
N PHE A 232 -3.23 -13.33 -15.12
CA PHE A 232 -2.33 -14.47 -15.34
C PHE A 232 -3.00 -15.77 -14.90
N PRO A 233 -2.57 -16.93 -15.45
CA PRO A 233 -3.08 -18.22 -15.01
C PRO A 233 -2.94 -18.41 -13.50
N ILE A 234 -4.02 -18.85 -12.85
CA ILE A 234 -4.02 -19.19 -11.42
C ILE A 234 -3.30 -20.55 -11.27
N ARG A 235 -2.32 -20.61 -10.35
CA ARG A 235 -1.62 -21.86 -10.03
C ARG A 235 -2.60 -22.91 -9.48
N LYS A 236 -2.35 -24.19 -9.75
CA LYS A 236 -3.18 -25.33 -9.32
C LYS A 236 -2.48 -26.24 -8.30
N ASP A 237 -1.40 -25.75 -7.69
CA ASP A 237 -0.52 -26.49 -6.79
C ASP A 237 -0.79 -26.23 -5.30
N ASP A 238 -1.97 -25.69 -4.99
CA ASP A 238 -2.39 -25.26 -3.64
C ASP A 238 -1.46 -24.22 -2.98
N SER A 239 -0.60 -23.55 -3.75
CA SER A 239 0.21 -22.45 -3.23
C SER A 239 -0.66 -21.27 -2.82
N ILE A 240 -0.27 -20.63 -1.72
CA ILE A 240 -0.90 -19.42 -1.20
C ILE A 240 0.01 -18.26 -1.54
N PHE A 241 -0.48 -17.30 -2.33
CA PHE A 241 0.27 -16.10 -2.65
C PHE A 241 -0.25 -14.89 -1.86
N ILE A 242 0.64 -14.20 -1.18
CA ILE A 242 0.40 -12.93 -0.51
C ILE A 242 1.12 -11.85 -1.31
N SER A 243 0.35 -10.88 -1.83
CA SER A 243 0.91 -9.63 -2.33
C SER A 243 0.94 -8.62 -1.19
N LEU A 244 2.14 -8.15 -0.85
CA LEU A 244 2.36 -7.20 0.24
C LEU A 244 2.90 -5.91 -0.35
N ALA A 245 2.25 -4.78 -0.08
CA ALA A 245 2.81 -3.47 -0.35
C ALA A 245 3.16 -2.84 0.99
N SER A 246 4.43 -2.49 1.16
CA SER A 246 4.99 -1.95 2.40
C SER A 246 5.60 -0.58 2.14
N PHE A 247 5.20 0.41 2.95
CA PHE A 247 5.71 1.78 2.85
C PHE A 247 6.46 2.12 4.13
N ARG A 248 7.79 2.20 4.05
CA ARG A 248 8.68 2.54 5.18
C ARG A 248 8.36 1.79 6.47
N ASP A 249 8.03 0.50 6.35
CA ASP A 249 7.54 -0.29 7.48
C ASP A 249 8.70 -0.96 8.23
N HIS A 250 9.01 -0.43 9.40
CA HIS A 250 10.02 -0.99 10.29
C HIS A 250 9.62 -2.34 10.90
N LEU A 251 8.35 -2.75 10.81
CA LEU A 251 7.83 -4.04 11.30
C LEU A 251 7.69 -5.07 10.18
N LEU A 252 8.16 -4.76 8.96
CA LEU A 252 8.04 -5.66 7.82
C LEU A 252 8.68 -7.04 8.10
N SER A 253 9.88 -7.06 8.69
CA SER A 253 10.54 -8.33 9.07
C SER A 253 9.65 -9.16 9.99
N ASP A 254 9.12 -8.55 11.06
CA ASP A 254 8.35 -9.27 12.07
C ASP A 254 6.97 -9.68 11.55
N THR A 255 6.40 -8.90 10.64
CA THR A 255 5.19 -9.27 9.89
C THR A 255 5.42 -10.52 9.06
N LEU A 256 6.56 -10.61 8.35
CA LEU A 256 6.90 -11.81 7.58
C LEU A 256 7.18 -13.01 8.49
N LYS A 257 7.92 -12.84 9.59
CA LYS A 257 8.12 -13.91 10.58
C LYS A 257 6.77 -14.43 11.09
N GLY A 258 5.90 -13.53 11.53
CA GLY A 258 4.57 -13.86 11.99
C GLY A 258 3.74 -14.60 10.93
N ALA A 259 3.84 -14.21 9.66
CA ALA A 259 3.13 -14.88 8.57
C ALA A 259 3.60 -16.34 8.38
N PHE A 260 4.91 -16.60 8.41
CA PHE A 260 5.45 -17.95 8.25
C PHE A 260 5.30 -18.81 9.51
N ASP A 261 5.56 -18.25 10.70
CA ASP A 261 5.45 -18.96 11.98
C ASP A 261 4.01 -19.42 12.27
N GLN A 262 3.02 -18.65 11.85
CA GLN A 262 1.60 -18.94 12.11
C GLN A 262 0.93 -19.71 10.96
N ALA A 263 1.60 -19.85 9.81
CA ALA A 263 1.05 -20.60 8.70
C ALA A 263 0.99 -22.10 9.03
N LYS A 264 -0.15 -22.73 8.75
CA LYS A 264 -0.29 -24.19 8.87
C LYS A 264 0.62 -24.95 7.88
N TYR A 265 0.87 -24.34 6.72
CA TYR A 265 1.65 -24.89 5.61
C TYR A 265 2.62 -23.81 5.08
N PRO A 266 3.67 -23.44 5.84
CA PRO A 266 4.57 -22.36 5.45
C PRO A 266 5.33 -22.64 4.14
N GLU A 267 5.52 -23.91 3.77
CA GLU A 267 6.11 -24.34 2.50
C GLU A 267 5.23 -24.02 1.28
N LYS A 268 3.93 -23.80 1.48
CA LYS A 268 2.99 -23.39 0.43
C LYS A 268 2.83 -21.88 0.33
N LEU A 269 3.39 -21.12 1.27
CA LEU A 269 3.27 -19.67 1.34
C LEU A 269 4.31 -19.00 0.43
N TYR A 270 3.86 -18.09 -0.41
CA TYR A 270 4.70 -17.23 -1.24
C TYR A 270 4.31 -15.78 -0.99
N VAL A 271 5.29 -14.91 -0.84
CA VAL A 271 5.11 -13.48 -0.61
C VAL A 271 5.82 -12.71 -1.73
N GLY A 272 5.06 -11.92 -2.47
CA GLY A 272 5.60 -10.86 -3.32
C GLY A 272 5.46 -9.52 -2.61
N ALA A 273 6.58 -8.93 -2.18
CA ALA A 273 6.61 -7.72 -1.38
C ALA A 273 7.12 -6.54 -2.21
N ILE A 274 6.28 -5.53 -2.44
CA ILE A 274 6.72 -4.24 -2.97
C ILE A 274 7.06 -3.36 -1.78
N VAL A 275 8.35 -3.05 -1.62
CA VAL A 275 8.85 -2.27 -0.48
C VAL A 275 9.30 -0.89 -0.95
N GLN A 276 8.65 0.14 -0.43
CA GLN A 276 9.02 1.53 -0.66
C GLN A 276 9.78 2.05 0.57
N ASN A 277 11.03 1.62 0.67
CA ASN A 277 11.98 2.09 1.67
C ASN A 277 12.85 3.20 1.07
N CYS A 278 13.23 4.16 1.88
CA CYS A 278 14.29 5.09 1.58
C CYS A 278 15.60 4.60 2.19
N PHE A 279 16.56 4.20 1.37
CA PHE A 279 17.83 3.62 1.83
C PHE A 279 18.98 4.62 1.92
N GLY A 280 18.74 5.91 1.68
CA GLY A 280 19.82 6.92 1.74
C GLY A 280 20.89 6.75 0.66
N LEU A 281 20.58 6.03 -0.43
CA LEU A 281 21.58 5.57 -1.39
C LEU A 281 22.13 6.73 -2.22
N LYS A 282 23.42 6.64 -2.57
CA LYS A 282 24.01 7.36 -3.70
C LYS A 282 23.66 6.57 -4.95
N PRO A 283 22.69 7.01 -5.77
CA PRO A 283 22.19 6.19 -6.87
C PRO A 283 23.25 5.98 -7.96
N TYR A 284 24.23 6.88 -8.05
CA TYR A 284 25.35 6.79 -8.99
C TYR A 284 26.66 7.24 -8.34
N GLU A 285 27.78 6.70 -8.84
CA GLU A 285 29.12 7.06 -8.40
C GLU A 285 29.37 8.56 -8.68
N GLY A 286 29.70 9.33 -7.63
CA GLY A 286 29.89 10.78 -7.72
C GLY A 286 28.64 11.63 -7.46
N GLU A 287 27.46 11.03 -7.28
CA GLU A 287 26.26 11.78 -6.87
C GLU A 287 26.12 11.88 -5.34
N GLU A 288 25.50 12.97 -4.88
CA GLU A 288 25.09 13.11 -3.48
C GLU A 288 24.02 12.05 -3.15
N GLY A 289 24.08 11.50 -1.93
CA GLY A 289 23.12 10.49 -1.50
C GLY A 289 21.71 11.05 -1.50
N VAL A 290 20.71 10.25 -1.86
CA VAL A 290 19.31 10.65 -1.73
C VAL A 290 18.99 10.76 -0.24
N GLN A 291 18.94 11.98 0.27
CA GLN A 291 18.55 12.25 1.65
C GLN A 291 17.11 11.76 1.88
N CYS A 292 16.92 10.85 2.81
CA CYS A 292 15.58 10.39 3.17
C CYS A 292 14.79 11.51 3.82
N ARG A 293 13.52 11.63 3.44
CA ARG A 293 12.62 12.68 3.93
C ARG A 293 11.44 12.05 4.67
N THR A 294 10.88 12.76 5.63
CA THR A 294 9.64 12.37 6.31
C THR A 294 8.44 12.59 5.40
N GLY A 295 7.28 12.00 5.75
CA GLY A 295 6.01 12.50 5.21
C GLY A 295 5.70 13.91 5.74
N ALA A 296 4.58 14.51 5.32
CA ALA A 296 4.15 15.78 5.90
C ALA A 296 3.89 15.62 7.41
N GLN A 297 4.75 16.20 8.24
CA GLN A 297 4.65 16.17 9.70
C GLN A 297 4.01 17.45 10.20
N VAL A 298 3.02 17.36 11.07
CA VAL A 298 2.47 18.55 11.75
C VAL A 298 3.51 19.04 12.76
N VAL A 299 4.09 20.21 12.50
CA VAL A 299 5.10 20.86 13.36
C VAL A 299 4.51 21.94 14.26
N GLY A 300 3.22 22.23 14.12
CA GLY A 300 2.53 23.23 14.93
C GLY A 300 1.20 23.66 14.35
N LYS A 301 0.69 24.78 14.86
CA LYS A 301 -0.49 25.48 14.33
C LYS A 301 -0.14 26.94 14.02
N ASN A 302 -0.68 27.48 12.94
CA ASN A 302 -0.53 28.90 12.62
C ASN A 302 -1.43 29.78 13.51
N LYS A 303 -1.35 31.10 13.35
CA LYS A 303 -2.15 32.09 14.11
C LYS A 303 -3.65 31.88 13.99
N GLN A 304 -4.11 31.20 12.94
CA GLN A 304 -5.51 30.87 12.66
C GLN A 304 -5.90 29.47 13.18
N GLY A 305 -5.03 28.79 13.94
CA GLY A 305 -5.27 27.46 14.51
C GLY A 305 -5.18 26.29 13.52
N ARG A 306 -4.76 26.55 12.28
CA ARG A 306 -4.60 25.50 11.25
C ARG A 306 -3.23 24.83 11.38
N ASP A 307 -3.17 23.54 11.13
CA ASP A 307 -1.93 22.78 11.20
C ASP A 307 -0.90 23.33 10.20
N THR A 308 0.32 23.49 10.67
CA THR A 308 1.49 23.77 9.85
C THR A 308 2.27 22.49 9.69
N THR A 309 2.49 22.07 8.46
CA THR A 309 3.23 20.84 8.16
C THR A 309 4.63 21.14 7.64
N LYS A 310 5.60 20.29 7.96
CA LYS A 310 6.96 20.31 7.41
C LYS A 310 7.35 18.91 6.93
N VAL A 311 8.15 18.86 5.87
CA VAL A 311 8.91 17.68 5.48
C VAL A 311 10.34 17.87 5.99
N SER A 312 10.83 16.91 6.77
CA SER A 312 12.14 16.98 7.43
C SER A 312 13.02 15.85 6.96
N ASP A 313 14.33 15.93 7.24
CA ASP A 313 15.23 14.80 7.03
C ASP A 313 14.89 13.63 7.95
N ALA A 314 15.07 12.43 7.42
CA ALA A 314 14.91 11.17 8.12
C ALA A 314 16.16 10.31 7.92
N PRO A 315 16.49 9.43 8.89
CA PRO A 315 17.48 8.39 8.64
C PRO A 315 16.98 7.41 7.56
N PRO A 316 17.89 6.65 6.92
CA PRO A 316 17.52 5.51 6.09
C PRO A 316 16.62 4.52 6.83
N ASP A 317 15.72 3.90 6.08
CA ASP A 317 14.81 2.87 6.59
C ASP A 317 15.54 1.54 6.76
N ARG A 318 15.13 0.78 7.78
CA ARG A 318 15.58 -0.60 7.96
C ARG A 318 15.09 -1.47 6.81
N ASN A 319 15.96 -2.33 6.30
CA ASN A 319 15.60 -3.28 5.26
C ASN A 319 14.92 -4.52 5.85
N GLY A 320 13.60 -4.40 6.08
CA GLY A 320 12.82 -5.48 6.71
C GLY A 320 12.83 -6.82 5.94
N ILE A 321 13.03 -6.80 4.61
CA ILE A 321 13.19 -8.04 3.84
C ILE A 321 14.53 -8.70 4.12
N GLU A 322 15.61 -7.91 4.07
CA GLU A 322 16.96 -8.41 4.33
C GLU A 322 17.08 -8.94 5.77
N GLU A 323 16.51 -8.24 6.75
CA GLU A 323 16.45 -8.71 8.13
C GLU A 323 15.70 -10.06 8.26
N PHE A 324 14.58 -10.21 7.55
CA PHE A 324 13.86 -11.49 7.50
C PHE A 324 14.71 -12.59 6.84
N CYS A 325 15.32 -12.31 5.69
CA CYS A 325 16.13 -13.28 4.95
C CYS A 325 17.45 -13.64 5.65
N ASN A 326 17.98 -12.78 6.51
CA ASN A 326 19.17 -13.06 7.32
C ASN A 326 18.85 -13.75 8.65
N SER A 327 17.56 -13.88 9.02
CA SER A 327 17.16 -14.65 10.20
C SER A 327 17.41 -16.15 9.98
N PRO A 328 18.20 -16.83 10.83
CA PRO A 328 18.52 -18.26 10.66
C PRO A 328 17.29 -19.16 10.52
N GLN A 329 16.19 -18.83 11.21
CA GLN A 329 14.95 -19.59 11.20
C GLN A 329 14.13 -19.40 9.91
N HIS A 330 14.34 -18.29 9.18
CA HIS A 330 13.47 -17.88 8.08
C HIS A 330 14.19 -17.79 6.72
N LYS A 331 15.53 -17.75 6.72
CA LYS A 331 16.37 -17.66 5.52
C LYS A 331 15.98 -18.66 4.43
N GLN A 332 15.62 -19.88 4.83
CA GLN A 332 15.17 -20.95 3.93
C GLN A 332 14.02 -20.53 3.01
N TYR A 333 13.11 -19.65 3.45
CA TYR A 333 12.00 -19.18 2.62
C TYR A 333 12.48 -18.22 1.51
N CYS A 334 13.50 -17.41 1.79
CA CYS A 334 14.13 -16.58 0.76
C CYS A 334 14.96 -17.42 -0.22
N ASP A 335 15.73 -18.39 0.30
CA ASP A 335 16.54 -19.31 -0.51
C ASP A 335 15.68 -20.15 -1.46
N ASN A 336 14.47 -20.55 -1.01
CA ASN A 336 13.50 -21.28 -1.82
C ASN A 336 12.70 -20.38 -2.78
N GLY A 337 12.97 -19.07 -2.80
CA GLY A 337 12.28 -18.09 -3.64
C GLY A 337 10.81 -17.89 -3.25
N GLN A 338 10.44 -18.19 -2.01
CA GLN A 338 9.10 -17.98 -1.46
C GLN A 338 8.87 -16.51 -1.12
N VAL A 339 9.91 -15.76 -0.74
CA VAL A 339 9.85 -14.30 -0.59
C VAL A 339 10.56 -13.63 -1.76
N ARG A 340 9.88 -12.71 -2.44
CA ARG A 340 10.40 -11.95 -3.58
C ARG A 340 10.09 -10.47 -3.41
N VAL A 341 11.03 -9.61 -3.78
CA VAL A 341 10.92 -8.15 -3.78
C VAL A 341 10.90 -7.63 -5.19
#